data_AF-A0A6A0AVW9-F1
#
_entry.id   AF-A0A6A0AVW9-F1
#
_cell.length_a   1.000
_cell.length_b   1.000
_cell.length_c   1.000
_cell.angle_alpha   90.00
_cell.angle_beta   90.00
_cell.angle_gamma   90.00
#
_symmetry.space_group_name_H-M   'P 1'
#
loop_
_entity.id
_entity.type
_entity.pdbx_description
1 polymer ?
#
loop_
_entity_poly.entity_id
_entity_poly.type
_entity_poly.pdbx_seq_one_letter_code
_entity_poly.pdbx_strand_id
1 'polypeptide(L)' 'MCIRTAEVDEQADTAIWDPDGVTITVLRGTHPHSLIREVAALLQDLGAPSPSPGAGLICHCGEPVRLPGEEPAAADATTL' A
#
# COMPACT_ATOMS: atom_id res chain seq x y z
N MET A 1 2.75 12.52 -9.74
CA MET A 1 2.06 11.27 -10.09
C MET A 1 2.13 10.39 -8.86
N CYS A 2 1.00 9.92 -8.36
CA CYS A 2 0.95 9.12 -7.13
C CYS A 2 0.94 7.64 -7.46
N ILE A 3 1.54 6.85 -6.56
CA ILE A 3 1.64 5.40 -6.67
C ILE A 3 0.24 4.79 -6.55
N ARG A 4 -0.07 3.89 -7.47
CA ARG A 4 -1.31 3.10 -7.44
C ARG A 4 -1.02 1.68 -7.02
N THR A 5 -2.07 0.95 -6.66
CA THR A 5 -2.02 -0.47 -6.34
C THR A 5 -2.94 -1.22 -7.28
N ALA A 6 -2.55 -2.43 -7.68
CA ALA A 6 -3.36 -3.30 -8.51
C ALA A 6 -3.22 -4.74 -8.04
N GLU A 7 -4.32 -5.51 -8.01
CA GLU A 7 -4.25 -6.95 -7.75
C GLU A 7 -3.91 -7.73 -9.01
N VAL A 8 -3.11 -8.76 -8.83
CA VAL A 8 -2.87 -9.78 -9.85
C VAL A 8 -3.07 -11.18 -9.26
N ASP A 9 -3.51 -12.11 -10.11
CA ASP A 9 -3.77 -13.49 -9.72
C ASP A 9 -2.48 -14.32 -9.56
N GLU A 10 -1.42 -13.94 -10.27
CA GLU A 10 -0.13 -14.64 -10.28
C GLU A 10 1.03 -13.64 -10.32
N GLN A 11 1.94 -13.74 -9.35
CA GLN A 11 3.23 -13.05 -9.33
C GLN A 11 4.20 -13.77 -8.37
N ALA A 12 5.50 -13.47 -8.48
CA ALA A 12 6.55 -14.17 -7.72
C ALA A 12 6.64 -13.77 -6.24
N ASP A 13 6.32 -12.51 -5.93
CA ASP A 13 6.41 -11.91 -4.59
C ASP A 13 5.04 -11.42 -4.11
N THR A 14 4.91 -10.98 -2.86
CA THR A 14 3.63 -10.41 -2.38
C THR A 14 3.30 -9.08 -3.04
N ALA A 15 4.31 -8.24 -3.23
CA ALA A 15 4.18 -6.91 -3.80
C ALA A 15 5.37 -6.62 -4.70
N ILE A 16 5.13 -6.10 -5.89
CA ILE A 16 6.16 -5.76 -6.87
C ILE A 16 5.95 -4.32 -7.33
N TRP A 17 7.03 -3.55 -7.37
CA TRP A 17 7.02 -2.20 -7.92
C TRP A 17 7.19 -2.22 -9.44
N ASP A 18 6.23 -1.63 -10.15
CA ASP A 18 6.26 -1.39 -11.59
C ASP A 18 6.57 0.10 -11.87
N PRO A 19 7.79 0.43 -12.34
CA PRO A 19 8.20 1.81 -12.58
C PRO A 19 7.53 2.42 -13.81
N ASP A 20 7.19 1.61 -14.82
CA ASP A 20 6.58 2.05 -16.07
C ASP A 20 5.14 2.56 -15.86
N GLY A 21 4.36 1.86 -15.05
CA GLY A 21 2.99 2.21 -14.68
C GLY A 21 2.85 2.96 -13.36
N VAL A 22 3.96 3.21 -12.63
CA VAL A 22 3.96 3.83 -11.29
C VAL A 22 2.96 3.13 -10.36
N THR A 23 2.99 1.79 -10.40
CA THR A 23 1.99 0.94 -9.75
C THR A 23 2.68 -0.15 -8.93
N ILE A 24 2.13 -0.47 -7.76
CA ILE A 24 2.53 -1.63 -6.98
C ILE A 24 1.53 -2.74 -7.27
N THR A 25 1.96 -3.81 -7.94
CA THR A 25 1.12 -5.00 -8.13
C THR A 25 1.22 -5.88 -6.91
N VAL A 26 0.08 -6.37 -6.44
CA VAL A 26 -0.02 -7.18 -5.23
C VAL A 26 -0.68 -8.51 -5.53
N LEU A 27 -0.16 -9.57 -4.93
CA LEU A 27 -0.68 -10.91 -5.14
C LEU A 27 -2.03 -11.06 -4.42
N ARG A 28 -3.05 -11.43 -5.18
CA ARG A 28 -4.40 -11.70 -4.66
C ARG A 28 -4.37 -12.82 -3.62
N GLY A 29 -5.16 -12.65 -2.56
CA GLY A 29 -5.28 -13.64 -1.48
C GLY A 29 -4.13 -13.63 -0.48
N THR A 30 -3.18 -12.69 -0.61
CA THR A 30 -2.13 -12.53 0.40
C THR A 30 -2.71 -12.01 1.72
N HIS A 31 -2.16 -12.50 2.83
CA HIS A 31 -2.57 -12.06 4.15
C HIS A 31 -2.35 -10.54 4.32
N PRO A 32 -3.35 -9.77 4.77
CA PRO A 32 -3.31 -8.30 4.74
C PRO A 32 -2.14 -7.72 5.53
N HIS A 33 -1.77 -8.34 6.65
CA HIS A 33 -0.61 -7.88 7.43
C HIS A 33 0.73 -8.04 6.66
N SER A 34 0.90 -9.15 5.94
CA SER A 34 2.09 -9.35 5.10
C SER A 34 2.11 -8.35 3.95
N LEU A 35 0.93 -8.12 3.34
CA LEU A 35 0.76 -7.16 2.26
C LEU A 35 1.11 -5.72 2.68
N ILE A 36 0.57 -5.25 3.81
CA ILE A 36 0.86 -3.91 4.36
C ILE A 36 2.35 -3.75 4.60
N ARG A 37 3.01 -4.76 5.17
CA ARG A 37 4.45 -4.73 5.45
C ARG A 37 5.29 -4.61 4.18
N GLU A 38 4.97 -5.40 3.15
CA GLU A 38 5.70 -5.42 1.88
C GLU A 38 5.51 -4.10 1.13
N VAL A 39 4.27 -3.61 1.04
CA VAL A 39 3.97 -2.34 0.38
C VAL A 39 4.59 -1.16 1.14
N ALA A 40 4.59 -1.18 2.47
CA ALA A 40 5.29 -0.17 3.28
C ALA A 40 6.79 -0.16 3.01
N ALA A 41 7.42 -1.33 2.85
CA ALA A 41 8.85 -1.41 2.54
C ALA A 41 9.16 -0.83 1.17
N LEU A 42 8.37 -1.17 0.14
CA LEU A 42 8.50 -0.60 -1.21
C LEU A 42 8.30 0.92 -1.21
N LEU A 43 7.26 1.41 -0.54
CA LEU A 43 6.99 2.84 -0.44
C LEU A 43 8.16 3.60 0.20
N GLN A 44 8.76 3.05 1.26
CA GLN A 44 9.93 3.66 1.90
C GLN A 44 11.16 3.67 0.98
N ASP A 45 11.39 2.60 0.21
CA ASP A 45 12.47 2.55 -0.79
C ASP A 45 12.28 3.64 -1.87
N LEU A 46 11.02 3.91 -2.23
CA LEU A 46 10.62 4.98 -3.14
C LEU A 46 10.62 6.39 -2.49
N GLY A 47 11.02 6.51 -1.21
CA GLY A 47 11.13 7.78 -0.49
C GLY A 47 9.82 8.27 0.14
N ALA A 48 8.82 7.41 0.30
CA ALA A 48 7.62 7.72 1.07
C ALA A 48 7.91 7.79 2.58
N PRO A 49 7.15 8.57 3.34
CA PRO A 49 7.27 8.59 4.79
C PRO A 49 6.92 7.22 5.40
N SER A 50 7.57 6.89 6.51
CA SER A 50 7.26 5.68 7.28
C SER A 50 5.78 5.69 7.69
N PRO A 51 5.05 4.58 7.54
CA PRO A 51 3.63 4.53 7.90
C PRO A 51 3.49 4.75 9.41
N SER A 52 2.66 5.72 9.80
CA SER A 52 2.31 5.93 11.20
C SER A 52 1.30 4.85 11.64
N PRO A 53 1.42 4.32 12.87
CA PRO A 53 0.44 3.37 13.39
C PRO A 53 -0.97 3.98 13.35
N GLY A 54 -1.88 3.33 12.63
CA GLY A 54 -3.27 3.78 12.44
C GLY A 54 -3.51 4.77 11.30
N ALA A 55 -2.48 5.32 10.64
CA ALA A 55 -2.65 6.29 9.56
C ALA A 55 -2.75 5.67 8.15
N GLY A 56 -2.54 4.36 8.03
CA GLY A 56 -2.49 3.66 6.75
C GLY A 56 -1.20 3.94 5.96
N LEU A 57 -1.14 3.40 4.74
CA LEU A 57 -0.02 3.59 3.83
C LEU A 57 -0.17 4.92 3.08
N ILE A 58 0.91 5.70 3.00
CA ILE A 58 0.91 7.00 2.33
C ILE A 58 1.99 7.02 1.26
N CYS A 59 1.65 7.52 0.08
CA CYS A 59 2.59 7.70 -1.03
C CYS A 59 3.51 8.90 -0.76
N HIS A 60 4.67 8.96 -1.44
CA HIS A 60 5.55 10.13 -1.39
C HIS A 60 4.84 11.48 -1.67
N CYS A 61 3.79 11.48 -2.50
CA CYS A 61 3.00 12.68 -2.79
C CYS A 61 2.05 13.11 -1.64
N GLY A 62 1.95 12.33 -0.56
CA GLY A 62 1.05 12.58 0.57
C GLY A 62 -0.34 11.95 0.44
N GLU A 63 -0.64 11.29 -0.68
CA GLU A 63 -1.92 10.63 -0.93
C GLU A 63 -1.97 9.23 -0.29
N PRO A 64 -3.10 8.83 0.32
CA PRO A 64 -3.23 7.51 0.93
C PRO A 64 -3.26 6.42 -0.14
N VAL A 65 -2.41 5.41 0.03
CA VAL A 65 -2.35 4.23 -0.82
C VAL A 65 -3.41 3.25 -0.33
N ARG A 66 -4.35 2.90 -1.20
CA ARG A 66 -5.42 1.96 -0.89
C ARG A 66 -4.99 0.56 -1.26
N LEU A 67 -4.84 -0.34 -0.29
CA LEU A 67 -4.63 -1.73 -0.62
C LEU A 67 -5.94 -2.35 -1.12
N PRO A 68 -5.86 -3.25 -2.11
CA PRO A 68 -7.01 -4.00 -2.51
C PRO A 68 -7.45 -4.97 -1.41
N GLY A 69 -8.76 -5.07 -1.19
CA GLY A 69 -9.34 -5.82 -0.08
C GLY A 69 -9.29 -5.09 1.27
N GLU A 70 -8.67 -3.92 1.35
CA GLU A 70 -8.77 -3.06 2.51
C GLU A 70 -10.12 -2.33 2.44
N GLU A 71 -11.11 -2.83 3.17
CA GLU A 71 -12.23 -1.99 3.60
C GLU A 71 -11.63 -0.74 4.24
N PRO A 72 -12.15 0.46 3.94
CA PRO A 72 -11.61 1.67 4.54
C PRO A 72 -11.58 1.43 6.04
N ALA A 73 -10.38 1.34 6.62
CA ALA A 73 -10.24 1.41 8.05
C ALA A 73 -10.98 2.70 8.41
N ALA A 74 -12.14 2.55 9.04
CA ALA A 74 -12.89 3.68 9.54
C ALA A 74 -11.85 4.50 10.28
N ALA A 75 -11.55 5.69 9.75
CA ALA A 75 -10.77 6.67 10.47
C ALA A 75 -11.56 6.83 11.76
N ASP A 76 -11.07 6.19 12.82
CA ASP A 76 -11.73 6.23 14.10
C ASP A 76 -11.76 7.71 14.44
N ALA A 77 -12.95 8.27 14.32
CA ALA A 77 -13.24 9.61 14.70
C ALA A 77 -13.12 9.64 16.22
N THR A 78 -11.89 9.70 16.72
CA THR A 78 -11.58 10.35 17.98
C THR A 78 -11.87 11.83 17.77
N THR A 79 -13.16 12.16 17.74
CA THR A 79 -13.65 13.48 18.10
C THR A 79 -13.75 13.47 19.62
N LEU A 80 -12.90 14.31 20.20
CA LEU A 80 -12.88 14.75 21.59
C LEU A 80 -14.28 15.05 22.15
#